data_AF-A0A9W4SKE2-F1
#
_entry.id   AF-A0A9W4SKE2-F1
#
_cell.length_a   1.000
_cell.length_b   1.000
_cell.length_c   1.000
_cell.angle_alpha   90.00
_cell.angle_beta   90.00
_cell.angle_gamma   90.00
#
_symmetry.space_group_name_H-M   'P 1'
#
loop_
_entity.id
_entity.type
_entity.pdbx_description
1 polymer ?
#
loop_
_entity_poly.entity_id
_entity_poly.type
_entity_poly.pdbx_seq_one_letter_code
_entity_poly.pdbx_strand_id
1 'polypeptide(L)'
;MTEKFKTKEEILKWKYHGKIGTKSENNFKINGKKKDTDKEGTIWDSGEKIEEKKDYLGAIKIKIIAKEDFFSSFLKLPDALHYQELLVKLRQINDYREVASIVHVSLFDLHYHANGMKIRNLLDVYTFKRDMVFSSRVCENIENKKYSGIYVFSPKKGIETRRSVKGLDFTSLYSSLIIAYNLFSDKIILTHEEADIAEKNGNILYKIEFLFNNCTIQAWSVRHDNQFKKKGLFPIILEDLFNTRVKLKAYLAH
;
A
#
# COMPACT_ATOMS: atom_id res chain seq x y z
N MET A 1 -21.11 40.50 3.04
CA MET A 1 -19.94 41.08 3.73
C MET A 1 -18.97 41.59 2.69
N THR A 2 -18.44 42.81 2.84
CA THR A 2 -17.43 43.37 1.92
C THR A 2 -16.05 43.31 2.57
N GLU A 3 -15.26 42.29 2.22
CA GLU A 3 -13.87 42.25 2.65
C GLU A 3 -13.05 43.33 1.92
N LYS A 4 -12.22 44.06 2.67
CA LYS A 4 -11.32 45.06 2.10
C LYS A 4 -10.03 44.37 1.64
N PHE A 5 -9.87 44.23 0.33
CA PHE A 5 -8.60 43.82 -0.26
C PHE A 5 -7.49 44.80 0.12
N LYS A 6 -6.36 44.27 0.62
CA LYS A 6 -5.19 45.05 1.01
C LYS A 6 -4.42 45.55 -0.21
N THR A 7 -3.76 46.68 -0.08
CA THR A 7 -3.00 47.27 -1.19
C THR A 7 -1.68 46.53 -1.43
N LYS A 8 -1.13 46.65 -2.65
CA LYS A 8 0.13 45.98 -3.05
C LYS A 8 1.29 46.26 -2.08
N GLU A 9 1.37 47.49 -1.55
CA GLU A 9 2.40 47.92 -0.59
C GLU A 9 2.23 47.32 0.81
N GLU A 10 1.01 46.98 1.23
CA GLU A 10 0.78 46.25 2.49
C GLU A 10 1.17 44.77 2.39
N ILE A 11 0.93 44.15 1.23
CA ILE A 11 1.32 42.76 0.96
C ILE A 11 2.85 42.65 0.94
N LEU A 12 3.54 43.57 0.27
CA LEU A 12 5.00 43.66 0.23
C LEU A 12 5.66 43.99 1.58
N LYS A 13 4.88 44.40 2.59
CA LYS A 13 5.39 44.83 3.91
C LYS A 13 5.78 43.66 4.83
N TRP A 14 5.39 42.42 4.50
CA TRP A 14 5.72 41.22 5.27
C TRP A 14 7.16 40.79 5.02
N LYS A 15 8.03 40.96 6.02
CA LYS A 15 9.47 40.66 5.97
C LYS A 15 9.79 39.15 5.99
N TYR A 16 9.33 38.39 5.00
CA TYR A 16 9.85 37.04 4.74
C TYR A 16 11.16 37.10 3.95
N HIS A 17 12.25 37.28 4.70
CA HIS A 17 13.68 37.11 4.41
C HIS A 17 14.17 37.02 2.94
N GLY A 18 15.14 37.89 2.63
CA GLY A 18 16.04 37.77 1.48
C GLY A 18 16.07 39.03 0.61
N LYS A 19 17.21 39.74 0.58
CA LYS A 19 17.43 40.76 -0.47
C LYS A 19 17.82 40.02 -1.76
N ILE A 20 17.31 40.49 -2.89
CA ILE A 20 17.71 39.97 -4.20
C ILE A 20 19.23 40.12 -4.34
N GLY A 21 19.94 39.01 -4.60
CA GLY A 21 21.40 38.95 -4.77
C GLY A 21 22.19 38.35 -3.60
N THR A 22 21.62 38.18 -2.39
CA THR A 22 22.34 37.50 -1.29
C THR A 22 22.25 35.98 -1.41
N LYS A 23 23.38 35.27 -1.23
CA LYS A 23 23.41 33.80 -1.12
C LYS A 23 22.53 33.32 0.03
N SER A 24 21.82 32.21 -0.15
CA SER A 24 21.11 31.53 0.94
C SER A 24 22.08 30.76 1.83
N GLU A 25 22.10 31.04 3.14
CA GLU A 25 22.91 30.33 4.15
C GLU A 25 22.35 28.94 4.53
N ASN A 26 21.77 28.23 3.55
CA ASN A 26 21.20 26.89 3.73
C ASN A 26 22.33 25.85 3.82
N ASN A 27 22.99 25.81 4.98
CA ASN A 27 24.02 24.85 5.35
C ASN A 27 23.46 23.42 5.58
N PHE A 28 22.78 22.86 4.58
CA PHE A 28 22.47 21.43 4.52
C PHE A 28 23.74 20.63 4.28
N LYS A 29 24.50 20.40 5.36
CA LYS A 29 25.68 19.54 5.36
C LYS A 29 25.27 18.11 4.98
N ILE A 30 25.60 17.71 3.76
CA ILE A 30 25.59 16.29 3.38
C ILE A 30 26.71 15.63 4.19
N ASN A 31 26.34 14.84 5.21
CA ASN A 31 27.28 14.09 6.04
C ASN A 31 27.83 12.87 5.28
N GLY A 32 28.60 13.12 4.21
CA GLY A 32 29.47 12.14 3.59
C GLY A 32 30.54 11.69 4.58
N LYS A 33 30.66 10.39 4.82
CA LYS A 33 31.64 9.83 5.77
C LYS A 33 33.06 10.10 5.27
N LYS A 34 33.90 10.68 6.13
CA LYS A 34 35.36 10.61 5.96
C LYS A 34 35.83 9.16 5.91
N LYS A 35 36.84 8.91 5.06
CA LYS A 35 37.86 7.89 5.25
C LYS A 35 39.22 8.55 5.07
N ASP A 36 39.90 8.80 6.18
CA ASP A 36 41.34 9.02 6.25
C ASP A 36 42.01 7.62 6.41
N THR A 37 43.27 7.32 6.10
CA THR A 37 44.38 7.99 5.37
C THR A 37 44.78 7.12 4.13
N ASP A 38 45.96 7.05 3.48
CA ASP A 38 47.33 7.58 3.72
C ASP A 38 48.21 7.59 2.43
N LYS A 39 49.52 7.84 2.59
CA LYS A 39 50.62 7.90 1.60
C LYS A 39 50.61 6.83 0.47
N GLU A 40 50.69 7.29 -0.78
CA GLU A 40 51.95 7.45 -1.56
C GLU A 40 51.67 8.29 -2.83
N GLY A 41 52.69 8.88 -3.46
CA GLY A 41 52.51 9.97 -4.42
C GLY A 41 52.96 9.69 -5.86
N THR A 42 52.18 10.16 -6.83
CA THR A 42 52.63 10.65 -8.14
C THR A 42 51.54 11.56 -8.73
N ILE A 43 51.93 12.67 -9.37
CA ILE A 43 51.01 13.58 -10.07
C ILE A 43 50.98 13.19 -11.56
N TRP A 44 49.79 13.11 -12.15
CA TRP A 44 49.59 13.39 -13.57
C TRP A 44 48.42 14.34 -13.73
N ASP A 45 48.68 15.49 -14.34
CA ASP A 45 47.71 16.56 -14.55
C ASP A 45 46.91 16.29 -15.83
N SER A 46 45.58 16.42 -15.74
CA SER A 46 44.68 16.44 -16.89
C SER A 46 43.51 17.37 -16.57
N GLY A 47 43.65 18.62 -17.00
CA GLY A 47 42.80 19.74 -16.58
C GLY A 47 41.40 19.76 -17.19
N GLU A 48 40.52 18.84 -16.82
CA GLU A 48 39.07 19.08 -16.94
C GLU A 48 38.58 19.91 -15.74
N LYS A 49 38.42 21.21 -15.96
CA LYS A 49 37.48 21.99 -15.15
C LYS A 49 36.08 21.52 -15.47
N ILE A 50 35.54 20.64 -14.63
CA ILE A 50 34.10 20.37 -14.59
C ILE A 50 33.42 21.71 -14.31
N GLU A 51 32.85 22.34 -15.34
CA GLU A 51 31.98 23.48 -15.15
C GLU A 51 30.78 23.03 -14.33
N GLU A 52 30.66 23.56 -13.12
CA GLU A 52 29.38 23.55 -12.41
C GLU A 52 28.36 24.26 -13.31
N LYS A 53 27.54 23.49 -14.04
CA LYS A 53 26.32 23.99 -14.65
C LYS A 53 25.40 24.49 -13.55
N LYS A 54 25.58 25.76 -13.22
CA LYS A 54 24.70 26.53 -12.36
C LYS A 54 23.46 26.82 -13.17
N ASP A 55 22.56 25.85 -13.16
CA ASP A 55 21.18 26.01 -13.62
C ASP A 55 20.48 26.99 -12.68
N TYR A 56 20.80 28.27 -12.88
CA TYR A 56 20.12 29.40 -12.29
C TYR A 56 18.69 29.41 -12.82
N LEU A 57 17.78 28.73 -12.11
CA LEU A 57 16.34 28.72 -12.39
C LEU A 57 15.84 30.16 -12.58
N GLY A 58 15.62 30.52 -13.84
CA GLY A 58 15.26 31.88 -14.23
C GLY A 58 13.94 32.30 -13.60
N ALA A 59 13.89 33.52 -13.05
CA ALA A 59 12.67 34.06 -12.45
C ALA A 59 11.54 34.06 -13.49
N ILE A 60 10.44 33.36 -13.18
CA ILE A 60 9.37 33.13 -14.15
C ILE A 60 8.57 34.42 -14.34
N LYS A 61 8.41 34.81 -15.60
CA LYS A 61 7.70 36.01 -16.03
C LYS A 61 6.21 35.72 -16.15
N ILE A 62 5.40 36.37 -15.33
CA ILE A 62 3.94 36.21 -15.27
C ILE A 62 3.28 37.55 -15.59
N LYS A 63 2.48 37.59 -16.65
CA LYS A 63 1.60 38.73 -16.93
C LYS A 63 0.37 38.66 -16.02
N ILE A 64 0.26 39.63 -15.12
CA ILE A 64 -0.93 39.82 -14.28
C ILE A 64 -1.91 40.77 -14.98
N ILE A 65 -1.39 41.78 -15.68
CA ILE A 65 -2.15 42.74 -16.48
C ILE A 65 -1.43 42.93 -17.82
N ALA A 66 -2.15 43.27 -18.89
CA ALA A 66 -1.58 43.43 -20.24
C ALA A 66 -0.37 44.40 -20.34
N LYS A 67 -0.23 45.32 -19.37
CA LYS A 67 0.86 46.32 -19.26
C LYS A 67 1.88 46.06 -18.14
N GLU A 68 1.67 45.07 -17.26
CA GLU A 68 2.56 44.81 -16.11
C GLU A 68 3.01 43.34 -16.06
N ASP A 69 4.32 43.17 -16.11
CA ASP A 69 5.02 41.87 -16.04
C ASP A 69 5.58 41.66 -14.63
N PHE A 70 5.10 40.63 -13.92
CA PHE A 70 5.64 40.24 -12.61
C PHE A 70 6.67 39.11 -12.77
N PHE A 71 7.90 39.33 -12.31
CA PHE A 71 8.97 38.33 -12.34
C PHE A 71 9.12 37.70 -10.96
N SER A 72 8.79 36.41 -10.84
CA SER A 72 8.89 35.70 -9.57
C SER A 72 10.08 34.74 -9.52
N SER A 73 11.01 35.00 -8.61
CA SER A 73 12.00 34.03 -8.13
C SER A 73 11.48 33.17 -6.97
N PHE A 74 10.29 33.46 -6.45
CA PHE A 74 9.75 32.85 -5.23
C PHE A 74 8.60 31.87 -5.49
N LEU A 75 7.92 31.99 -6.64
CA LEU A 75 6.99 30.97 -7.11
C LEU A 75 7.76 29.70 -7.47
N LYS A 76 7.70 28.73 -6.55
CA LYS A 76 8.12 27.33 -6.68
C LYS A 76 7.28 26.55 -7.71
N LEU A 77 7.03 27.15 -8.87
CA LEU A 77 6.43 26.52 -10.04
C LEU A 77 7.21 25.26 -10.49
N PRO A 78 8.56 25.23 -10.45
CA PRO A 78 9.31 23.97 -10.63
C PRO A 78 8.89 22.89 -9.64
N ASP A 79 8.91 23.15 -8.33
CA ASP A 79 8.50 22.17 -7.31
C ASP A 79 7.05 21.69 -7.51
N ALA A 80 6.13 22.61 -7.78
CA ALA A 80 4.72 22.31 -8.05
C ALA A 80 4.55 21.39 -9.28
N LEU A 81 5.32 21.64 -10.33
CA LEU A 81 5.36 20.81 -11.54
C LEU A 81 6.03 19.45 -11.28
N HIS A 82 7.09 19.39 -10.48
CA HIS A 82 7.71 18.14 -10.05
C HIS A 82 6.74 17.22 -9.29
N TYR A 83 5.84 17.77 -8.44
CA TYR A 83 4.79 16.97 -7.81
C TYR A 83 3.77 16.42 -8.81
N GLN A 84 3.39 17.20 -9.82
CA GLN A 84 2.49 16.74 -10.89
C GLN A 84 3.14 15.65 -11.75
N GLU A 85 4.40 15.84 -12.16
CA GLU A 85 5.17 14.81 -12.87
C GLU A 85 5.31 13.53 -12.05
N LEU A 86 5.57 13.63 -10.74
CA LEU A 86 5.72 12.48 -9.85
C LEU A 86 4.42 11.68 -9.76
N LEU A 87 3.26 12.35 -9.62
CA LEU A 87 1.95 11.69 -9.61
C LEU A 87 1.65 10.95 -10.93
N VAL A 88 2.06 11.52 -12.07
CA VAL A 88 1.93 10.88 -13.40
C VAL A 88 2.89 9.70 -13.53
N LYS A 89 4.17 9.87 -13.18
CA LYS A 89 5.22 8.84 -13.26
C LYS A 89 4.93 7.63 -12.35
N LEU A 90 4.40 7.88 -11.14
CA LEU A 90 3.96 6.83 -10.21
C LEU A 90 2.58 6.25 -10.53
N ARG A 91 1.83 6.81 -11.50
CA ARG A 91 0.46 6.43 -11.88
C ARG A 91 -0.58 6.42 -10.74
N GLN A 92 -0.24 6.91 -9.54
CA GLN A 92 -0.97 6.73 -8.28
C GLN A 92 -2.49 7.01 -8.34
N ILE A 93 -2.93 7.98 -9.15
CA ILE A 93 -4.35 8.31 -9.32
C ILE A 93 -5.12 7.21 -10.09
N ASN A 94 -4.47 6.52 -11.03
CA ASN A 94 -5.06 5.39 -11.76
C ASN A 94 -5.21 4.18 -10.84
N ASP A 95 -4.14 3.81 -10.13
CA ASP A 95 -4.12 2.71 -9.17
C ASP A 95 -5.21 2.89 -8.10
N TYR A 96 -5.34 4.10 -7.55
CA TYR A 96 -6.45 4.42 -6.64
C TYR A 96 -7.82 4.34 -7.31
N ARG A 97 -8.00 4.80 -8.55
CA ARG A 97 -9.28 4.69 -9.27
C ARG A 97 -9.68 3.23 -9.50
N GLU A 98 -8.75 2.36 -9.87
CA GLU A 98 -9.01 0.94 -10.06
C GLU A 98 -9.37 0.23 -8.74
N VAL A 99 -8.60 0.45 -7.67
CA VAL A 99 -8.92 -0.16 -6.37
C VAL A 99 -10.23 0.39 -5.79
N ALA A 100 -10.53 1.68 -5.95
CA ALA A 100 -11.84 2.27 -5.58
C ALA A 100 -12.99 1.57 -6.32
N SER A 101 -12.85 1.35 -7.63
CA SER A 101 -13.85 0.65 -8.45
C SER A 101 -14.03 -0.82 -8.07
N ILE A 102 -12.98 -1.49 -7.56
CA ILE A 102 -13.04 -2.89 -7.12
C ILE A 102 -13.72 -3.02 -5.75
N VAL A 103 -13.43 -2.12 -4.80
CA VAL A 103 -13.92 -2.20 -3.41
C VAL A 103 -15.13 -1.30 -3.12
N HIS A 104 -15.65 -0.62 -4.15
CA HIS A 104 -16.85 0.23 -4.14
C HIS A 104 -16.84 1.41 -3.15
N VAL A 105 -15.66 1.97 -2.83
CA VAL A 105 -15.50 3.15 -1.95
C VAL A 105 -15.15 4.40 -2.75
N SER A 106 -15.29 5.60 -2.16
CA SER A 106 -14.85 6.82 -2.83
C SER A 106 -13.32 6.92 -2.89
N LEU A 107 -12.80 7.74 -3.83
CA LEU A 107 -11.36 8.04 -3.91
C LEU A 107 -10.82 8.70 -2.62
N PHE A 108 -11.66 9.47 -1.91
CA PHE A 108 -11.32 10.06 -0.62
C PHE A 108 -11.14 8.97 0.45
N ASP A 109 -12.16 8.11 0.60
CA ASP A 109 -12.14 6.99 1.54
C ASP A 109 -10.95 6.07 1.31
N LEU A 110 -10.65 5.78 0.03
CA LEU A 110 -9.54 4.91 -0.34
C LEU A 110 -8.17 5.45 0.10
N HIS A 111 -8.01 6.78 0.06
CA HIS A 111 -6.77 7.46 0.40
C HIS A 111 -6.62 7.70 1.91
N TYR A 112 -7.67 8.19 2.58
CA TYR A 112 -7.61 8.59 3.99
C TYR A 112 -7.90 7.45 4.98
N HIS A 113 -8.60 6.38 4.57
CA HIS A 113 -8.98 5.28 5.47
C HIS A 113 -8.19 3.98 5.24
N ALA A 114 -7.94 3.28 6.35
CA ALA A 114 -7.21 2.01 6.36
C ALA A 114 -7.96 0.89 5.62
N ASN A 115 -7.22 -0.15 5.21
CA ASN A 115 -7.74 -1.23 4.37
C ASN A 115 -8.91 -2.03 4.99
N GLY A 116 -9.10 -1.98 6.31
CA GLY A 116 -10.29 -2.56 6.96
C GLY A 116 -11.61 -2.00 6.43
N MET A 117 -11.68 -0.71 6.11
CA MET A 117 -12.89 -0.10 5.55
C MET A 117 -13.17 -0.57 4.11
N LYS A 118 -12.10 -0.79 3.34
CA LYS A 118 -12.12 -1.30 1.96
C LYS A 118 -12.62 -2.76 1.94
N ILE A 119 -12.09 -3.58 2.87
CA ILE A 119 -12.53 -4.97 3.06
C ILE A 119 -13.99 -5.02 3.50
N ARG A 120 -14.39 -4.21 4.49
CA ARG A 120 -15.78 -4.14 4.96
C ARG A 120 -16.75 -3.77 3.82
N ASN A 121 -16.50 -2.70 3.09
CA ASN A 121 -17.40 -2.25 2.03
C ASN A 121 -17.50 -3.26 0.88
N LEU A 122 -16.38 -3.91 0.52
CA LEU A 122 -16.38 -5.03 -0.42
C LEU A 122 -17.21 -6.23 0.10
N LEU A 123 -17.10 -6.54 1.38
CA LEU A 123 -17.83 -7.63 2.03
C LEU A 123 -19.35 -7.34 2.09
N ASP A 124 -19.73 -6.11 2.47
CA ASP A 124 -21.11 -5.61 2.53
C ASP A 124 -21.82 -5.67 1.14
N VAL A 125 -21.08 -5.40 0.06
CA VAL A 125 -21.61 -5.53 -1.32
C VAL A 125 -21.84 -7.00 -1.72
N TYR A 126 -21.07 -7.95 -1.21
CA TYR A 126 -21.25 -9.37 -1.53
C TYR A 126 -22.26 -10.08 -0.61
N THR A 127 -22.46 -9.62 0.62
CA THR A 127 -23.57 -10.10 1.47
C THR A 127 -24.92 -9.64 0.95
N PHE A 128 -25.04 -8.39 0.49
CA PHE A 128 -26.26 -7.90 -0.16
C PHE A 128 -26.66 -8.77 -1.37
N LYS A 129 -25.68 -9.18 -2.20
CA LYS A 129 -25.89 -10.11 -3.33
C LYS A 129 -26.25 -11.55 -2.92
N ARG A 130 -26.19 -11.89 -1.63
CA ARG A 130 -26.45 -13.24 -1.10
C ARG A 130 -27.56 -13.29 -0.04
N ASP A 131 -28.26 -12.18 0.19
CA ASP A 131 -29.28 -12.03 1.24
C ASP A 131 -28.73 -12.42 2.64
N MET A 132 -27.53 -11.92 2.94
CA MET A 132 -26.82 -12.17 4.20
C MET A 132 -26.70 -10.87 5.02
N VAL A 133 -26.75 -11.00 6.36
CA VAL A 133 -26.64 -9.87 7.29
C VAL A 133 -25.52 -10.13 8.29
N PHE A 134 -24.69 -9.12 8.58
CA PHE A 134 -23.67 -9.21 9.62
C PHE A 134 -24.22 -8.90 11.02
N SER A 135 -23.77 -9.68 11.99
CA SER A 135 -24.02 -9.41 13.41
C SER A 135 -23.22 -8.18 13.85
N SER A 136 -23.90 -7.18 14.41
CA SER A 136 -23.27 -5.97 14.97
C SER A 136 -22.76 -6.15 16.41
N ARG A 137 -22.61 -7.40 16.88
CA ARG A 137 -22.11 -7.71 18.23
C ARG A 137 -20.65 -7.27 18.35
N VAL A 138 -20.36 -6.51 19.41
CA VAL A 138 -18.99 -6.16 19.80
C VAL A 138 -18.36 -7.37 20.50
N CYS A 139 -17.08 -7.64 20.23
CA CYS A 139 -16.33 -8.66 20.96
C CYS A 139 -15.92 -8.12 22.34
N GLU A 140 -16.69 -8.47 23.37
CA GLU A 140 -16.44 -8.05 24.77
C GLU A 140 -15.16 -8.70 25.33
N ASN A 141 -14.92 -9.97 25.02
CA ASN A 141 -13.76 -10.73 25.48
C ASN A 141 -12.61 -10.68 24.46
N ILE A 142 -11.67 -9.75 24.64
CA ILE A 142 -10.46 -9.65 23.81
C ILE A 142 -9.34 -10.48 24.45
N GLU A 143 -9.03 -11.64 23.87
CA GLU A 143 -7.84 -12.40 24.25
C GLU A 143 -6.56 -11.68 23.79
N ASN A 144 -5.82 -11.10 24.74
CA ASN A 144 -4.61 -10.32 24.49
C ASN A 144 -3.38 -11.16 24.03
N LYS A 145 -3.53 -12.47 23.83
CA LYS A 145 -2.44 -13.37 23.41
C LYS A 145 -2.41 -13.51 21.89
N LYS A 146 -1.20 -13.45 21.32
CA LYS A 146 -0.98 -13.62 19.88
C LYS A 146 -1.00 -15.11 19.51
N TYR A 147 -1.68 -15.45 18.42
CA TYR A 147 -1.60 -16.74 17.77
C TYR A 147 -0.17 -17.03 17.26
N SER A 148 0.20 -18.31 17.19
CA SER A 148 1.46 -18.71 16.57
C SER A 148 1.48 -18.32 15.09
N GLY A 149 2.59 -17.75 14.63
CA GLY A 149 2.73 -17.20 13.29
C GLY A 149 3.33 -18.19 12.28
N ILE A 150 4.10 -17.65 11.34
CA ILE A 150 4.81 -18.44 10.33
C ILE A 150 6.01 -19.16 10.97
N TYR A 151 6.15 -20.46 10.71
CA TYR A 151 7.39 -21.19 10.99
C TYR A 151 8.47 -20.83 9.96
N VAL A 152 9.66 -20.47 10.45
CA VAL A 152 10.82 -20.13 9.60
C VAL A 152 11.93 -21.16 9.82
N PHE A 153 12.34 -21.84 8.76
CA PHE A 153 13.46 -22.78 8.80
C PHE A 153 14.77 -22.08 9.19
N SER A 154 15.54 -22.69 10.09
CA SER A 154 16.85 -22.18 10.50
C SER A 154 17.82 -22.13 9.31
N PRO A 155 18.33 -20.94 8.92
CA PRO A 155 19.12 -20.80 7.70
C PRO A 155 20.54 -21.36 7.88
N LYS A 156 21.00 -22.15 6.90
CA LYS A 156 22.41 -22.54 6.77
C LYS A 156 23.21 -21.33 6.28
N LYS A 157 23.87 -20.63 7.20
CA LYS A 157 24.67 -19.43 6.89
C LYS A 157 25.96 -19.82 6.16
N GLY A 158 26.27 -19.12 5.07
CA GLY A 158 27.48 -19.31 4.27
C GLY A 158 27.31 -18.74 2.86
N ILE A 159 28.38 -18.78 2.07
CA ILE A 159 28.32 -18.51 0.62
C ILE A 159 28.29 -19.86 -0.09
N GLU A 160 27.17 -20.19 -0.74
CA GLU A 160 27.03 -21.42 -1.52
C GLU A 160 27.63 -21.22 -2.91
N THR A 161 28.81 -21.78 -3.14
CA THR A 161 29.57 -21.69 -4.41
C THR A 161 29.55 -22.99 -5.22
N ARG A 162 29.01 -24.09 -4.68
CA ARG A 162 29.10 -25.43 -5.27
C ARG A 162 27.82 -25.86 -5.97
N ARG A 163 26.67 -25.25 -5.67
CA ARG A 163 25.35 -25.65 -6.20
C ARG A 163 24.44 -24.46 -6.47
N SER A 164 23.71 -24.50 -7.59
CA SER A 164 22.63 -23.54 -7.87
C SER A 164 21.47 -23.72 -6.89
N VAL A 165 21.15 -22.69 -6.12
CA VAL A 165 19.96 -22.67 -5.27
C VAL A 165 18.75 -22.26 -6.11
N LYS A 166 17.68 -23.07 -6.09
CA LYS A 166 16.39 -22.74 -6.72
C LYS A 166 15.40 -22.29 -5.65
N GLY A 167 14.75 -21.15 -5.85
CA GLY A 167 13.57 -20.76 -5.08
C GLY A 167 12.33 -21.53 -5.57
N LEU A 168 11.49 -21.95 -4.62
CA LEU A 168 10.15 -22.47 -4.87
C LEU A 168 9.22 -21.86 -3.83
N ASP A 169 8.14 -21.23 -4.28
CA ASP A 169 7.17 -20.53 -3.44
C ASP A 169 5.72 -20.88 -3.82
N PHE A 170 4.78 -20.53 -2.94
CA PHE A 170 3.36 -20.77 -3.13
C PHE A 170 2.63 -19.49 -3.56
N THR A 171 2.17 -19.44 -4.81
CA THR A 171 1.40 -18.30 -5.32
C THR A 171 0.13 -18.08 -4.50
N SER A 172 0.04 -16.96 -3.78
CA SER A 172 -1.11 -16.58 -2.94
C SER A 172 -1.50 -17.59 -1.85
N LEU A 173 -0.53 -18.27 -1.22
CA LEU A 173 -0.72 -19.33 -0.21
C LEU A 173 -1.98 -19.19 0.67
N TYR A 174 -2.11 -18.11 1.43
CA TYR A 174 -3.23 -17.90 2.35
C TYR A 174 -4.59 -17.87 1.65
N SER A 175 -4.70 -17.13 0.53
CA SER A 175 -5.95 -17.08 -0.24
C SER A 175 -6.32 -18.45 -0.80
N SER A 176 -5.33 -19.21 -1.29
CA SER A 176 -5.52 -20.55 -1.82
C SER A 176 -6.01 -21.53 -0.74
N LEU A 177 -5.46 -21.46 0.48
CA LEU A 177 -5.92 -22.24 1.64
C LEU A 177 -7.34 -21.85 2.05
N ILE A 178 -7.64 -20.56 2.14
CA ILE A 178 -8.98 -20.06 2.51
C ILE A 178 -10.03 -20.52 1.50
N ILE A 179 -9.72 -20.49 0.19
CA ILE A 179 -10.60 -20.99 -0.85
C ILE A 179 -10.79 -22.50 -0.70
N ALA A 180 -9.71 -23.29 -0.74
CA ALA A 180 -9.77 -24.76 -0.79
C ALA A 180 -10.44 -25.40 0.45
N TYR A 181 -10.25 -24.80 1.63
CA TYR A 181 -10.85 -25.25 2.90
C TYR A 181 -12.08 -24.43 3.31
N ASN A 182 -12.65 -23.61 2.41
CA ASN A 182 -13.90 -22.86 2.60
C ASN A 182 -13.92 -21.95 3.86
N LEU A 183 -12.78 -21.37 4.24
CA LEU A 183 -12.56 -20.76 5.56
C LEU A 183 -13.21 -19.37 5.70
N PHE A 184 -14.48 -19.34 6.09
CA PHE A 184 -15.17 -18.13 6.56
C PHE A 184 -16.25 -18.47 7.60
N SER A 185 -16.69 -17.46 8.37
CA SER A 185 -17.68 -17.63 9.45
C SER A 185 -19.07 -18.08 8.98
N ASP A 186 -19.36 -18.03 7.67
CA ASP A 186 -20.60 -18.58 7.09
C ASP A 186 -20.53 -20.09 6.78
N LYS A 187 -19.36 -20.73 6.99
CA LYS A 187 -19.11 -22.16 6.69
C LYS A 187 -18.31 -22.89 7.77
N ILE A 188 -17.91 -22.19 8.84
CA ILE A 188 -17.25 -22.76 10.03
C ILE A 188 -18.32 -23.11 11.07
N ILE A 189 -18.28 -24.36 11.51
CA ILE A 189 -19.07 -24.95 12.60
C ILE A 189 -18.16 -25.06 13.83
N LEU A 190 -18.69 -24.74 15.01
CA LEU A 190 -17.92 -24.70 16.27
C LEU A 190 -18.35 -25.78 17.28
N THR A 191 -19.52 -26.40 17.13
CA THR A 191 -20.02 -27.44 18.03
C THR A 191 -20.02 -28.82 17.34
N HIS A 192 -19.79 -29.88 18.11
CA HIS A 192 -19.81 -31.25 17.58
C HIS A 192 -21.22 -31.64 17.11
N GLU A 193 -22.27 -31.18 17.81
CA GLU A 193 -23.67 -31.46 17.49
C GLU A 193 -24.07 -30.89 16.12
N GLU A 194 -23.69 -29.64 15.81
CA GLU A 194 -23.88 -29.06 14.48
C GLU A 194 -23.09 -29.79 13.40
N ALA A 195 -21.88 -30.29 13.72
CA ALA A 195 -21.06 -31.06 12.79
C ALA A 195 -21.71 -32.43 12.48
N ASP A 196 -22.16 -33.16 13.50
CA ASP A 196 -22.91 -34.41 13.36
C ASP A 196 -24.18 -34.22 12.51
N ILE A 197 -24.90 -33.10 12.71
CA ILE A 197 -26.08 -32.74 11.91
C ILE A 197 -25.69 -32.43 10.47
N ALA A 198 -24.60 -31.69 10.24
CA ALA A 198 -24.13 -31.35 8.89
C ALA A 198 -23.68 -32.59 8.09
N GLU A 199 -23.01 -33.55 8.73
CA GLU A 199 -22.62 -34.82 8.12
C GLU A 199 -23.83 -35.73 7.84
N LYS A 200 -24.79 -35.83 8.77
CA LYS A 200 -26.08 -36.54 8.54
C LYS A 200 -26.88 -35.93 7.38
N ASN A 201 -26.75 -34.61 7.16
CA ASN A 201 -27.31 -33.90 6.02
C ASN A 201 -26.48 -34.05 4.71
N GLY A 202 -25.50 -34.96 4.67
CA GLY A 202 -24.73 -35.28 3.46
C GLY A 202 -23.61 -34.29 3.11
N ASN A 203 -23.16 -33.47 4.07
CA ASN A 203 -22.01 -32.58 3.86
C ASN A 203 -20.70 -33.27 4.29
N ILE A 204 -19.66 -33.12 3.48
CA ILE A 204 -18.30 -33.51 3.88
C ILE A 204 -17.71 -32.34 4.67
N LEU A 205 -17.12 -32.62 5.83
CA LEU A 205 -16.47 -31.62 6.68
C LEU A 205 -14.95 -31.76 6.66
N TYR A 206 -14.26 -30.63 6.81
CA TYR A 206 -12.85 -30.58 7.17
C TYR A 206 -12.72 -30.30 8.67
N LYS A 207 -12.27 -31.27 9.47
CA LYS A 207 -11.93 -31.01 10.88
C LYS A 207 -10.69 -30.11 10.96
N ILE A 208 -10.79 -29.06 11.76
CA ILE A 208 -9.71 -28.14 12.11
C ILE A 208 -9.44 -28.35 13.60
N GLU A 209 -8.19 -28.64 13.96
CA GLU A 209 -7.81 -28.90 15.35
C GLU A 209 -6.40 -28.36 15.63
N PHE A 210 -6.26 -27.53 16.66
CA PHE A 210 -4.97 -26.98 17.08
C PHE A 210 -4.97 -26.58 18.56
N LEU A 211 -3.79 -26.61 19.18
CA LEU A 211 -3.59 -26.14 20.56
C LEU A 211 -3.41 -24.61 20.57
N PHE A 212 -4.20 -23.91 21.38
CA PHE A 212 -4.05 -22.48 21.65
C PHE A 212 -4.36 -22.20 23.12
N ASN A 213 -3.51 -21.42 23.80
CA ASN A 213 -3.65 -21.10 25.24
C ASN A 213 -3.76 -22.33 26.17
N ASN A 214 -3.17 -23.47 25.75
CA ASN A 214 -3.29 -24.80 26.36
C ASN A 214 -4.69 -25.45 26.26
N CYS A 215 -5.62 -24.82 25.54
CA CYS A 215 -6.90 -25.40 25.13
C CYS A 215 -6.78 -25.99 23.72
N THR A 216 -7.39 -27.15 23.48
CA THR A 216 -7.53 -27.68 22.12
C THR A 216 -8.74 -27.03 21.47
N ILE A 217 -8.50 -26.15 20.50
CA ILE A 217 -9.57 -25.59 19.67
C ILE A 217 -9.90 -26.61 18.59
N GLN A 218 -11.17 -27.01 18.52
CA GLN A 218 -11.75 -27.80 17.44
C GLN A 218 -12.81 -26.97 16.71
N ALA A 219 -12.86 -27.12 15.39
CA ALA A 219 -13.89 -26.57 14.52
C ALA A 219 -14.02 -27.45 13.27
N TRP A 220 -15.08 -27.27 12.49
CA TRP A 220 -15.29 -27.97 11.23
C TRP A 220 -15.62 -26.97 10.13
N SER A 221 -15.07 -27.14 8.93
CA SER A 221 -15.46 -26.33 7.77
C SER A 221 -16.21 -27.18 6.74
N VAL A 222 -17.36 -26.69 6.26
CA VAL A 222 -18.16 -27.37 5.24
C VAL A 222 -17.41 -27.36 3.90
N ARG A 223 -17.07 -28.53 3.36
CA ARG A 223 -16.39 -28.65 2.07
C ARG A 223 -17.29 -28.20 0.92
N HIS A 224 -16.75 -27.39 0.00
CA HIS A 224 -17.55 -26.74 -1.04
C HIS A 224 -17.64 -27.48 -2.38
N ASP A 225 -16.83 -28.51 -2.64
CA ASP A 225 -16.86 -29.35 -3.86
C ASP A 225 -16.88 -28.59 -5.20
N ASN A 226 -16.23 -27.42 -5.27
CA ASN A 226 -16.36 -26.42 -6.34
C ASN A 226 -17.79 -25.91 -6.65
N GLN A 227 -18.80 -26.30 -5.88
CA GLN A 227 -20.19 -25.87 -6.03
C GLN A 227 -20.39 -24.45 -5.48
N PHE A 228 -20.82 -23.50 -6.33
CA PHE A 228 -21.05 -22.10 -5.94
C PHE A 228 -22.03 -21.94 -4.76
N LYS A 229 -23.04 -22.82 -4.66
CA LYS A 229 -24.01 -22.83 -3.54
C LYS A 229 -23.38 -23.22 -2.19
N LYS A 230 -22.34 -24.07 -2.19
CA LYS A 230 -21.62 -24.47 -0.96
C LYS A 230 -20.44 -23.55 -0.62
N LYS A 231 -19.84 -22.89 -1.61
CA LYS A 231 -18.76 -21.90 -1.39
C LYS A 231 -19.24 -20.80 -0.44
N GLY A 232 -18.46 -20.54 0.60
CA GLY A 232 -18.65 -19.43 1.53
C GLY A 232 -18.39 -18.07 0.87
N LEU A 233 -18.78 -17.01 1.57
CA LEU A 233 -18.71 -15.64 1.05
C LEU A 233 -17.27 -15.22 0.68
N PHE A 234 -16.33 -15.43 1.59
CA PHE A 234 -14.95 -14.93 1.45
C PHE A 234 -14.10 -15.69 0.41
N PRO A 235 -14.20 -17.03 0.26
CA PRO A 235 -13.64 -17.76 -0.88
C PRO A 235 -13.99 -17.16 -2.25
N ILE A 236 -15.24 -16.72 -2.46
CA ILE A 236 -15.69 -16.14 -3.74
C ILE A 236 -15.06 -14.77 -3.97
N ILE A 237 -15.05 -13.91 -2.95
CA ILE A 237 -14.38 -12.59 -3.02
C ILE A 237 -12.90 -12.75 -3.36
N LEU A 238 -12.22 -13.75 -2.75
CA LEU A 238 -10.81 -14.02 -3.03
C LEU A 238 -10.57 -14.60 -4.42
N GLU A 239 -11.50 -15.40 -4.95
CA GLU A 239 -11.47 -15.93 -6.32
C GLU A 239 -11.62 -14.81 -7.36
N ASP A 240 -12.58 -13.89 -7.17
CA ASP A 240 -12.77 -12.72 -8.04
C ASP A 240 -11.60 -11.72 -7.97
N LEU A 241 -11.05 -11.47 -6.77
CA LEU A 241 -9.83 -10.67 -6.60
C LEU A 241 -8.60 -11.33 -7.25
N PHE A 242 -8.47 -12.67 -7.14
CA PHE A 242 -7.40 -13.42 -7.79
C PHE A 242 -7.50 -13.32 -9.31
N ASN A 243 -8.68 -13.56 -9.87
CA ASN A 243 -8.97 -13.44 -11.30
C ASN A 243 -8.71 -12.02 -11.83
N THR A 244 -9.05 -10.99 -11.04
CA THR A 244 -8.74 -9.59 -11.34
C THR A 244 -7.23 -9.35 -11.37
N ARG A 245 -6.48 -9.86 -10.38
CA ARG A 245 -5.01 -9.76 -10.35
C ARG A 245 -4.34 -10.52 -11.50
N VAL A 246 -4.90 -11.65 -11.95
CA VAL A 246 -4.39 -12.39 -13.12
C VAL A 246 -4.54 -11.56 -14.40
N LYS A 247 -5.70 -10.91 -14.62
CA LYS A 247 -5.92 -9.99 -15.75
C LYS A 247 -4.92 -8.82 -15.73
N LEU A 248 -4.73 -8.18 -14.57
CA LEU A 248 -3.76 -7.09 -14.41
C LEU A 248 -2.30 -7.56 -14.65
N LYS A 249 -1.94 -8.77 -14.21
CA LYS A 249 -0.61 -9.35 -14.51
C LYS A 249 -0.39 -9.62 -15.99
N ALA A 250 -1.42 -9.96 -16.77
CA ALA A 250 -1.28 -10.14 -18.21
C ALA A 250 -0.91 -8.82 -18.92
N TYR A 251 -1.54 -7.69 -18.53
CA TYR A 251 -1.17 -6.36 -19.04
C TYR A 251 0.23 -5.87 -18.63
N LEU A 252 0.85 -6.47 -17.60
CA LEU A 252 2.22 -6.19 -17.17
C LEU A 252 3.26 -7.15 -17.76
N ALA A 253 2.85 -8.10 -18.59
CA ALA A 253 3.71 -9.06 -19.29
C ALA A 253 3.94 -8.69 -20.77
N HIS A 254 3.47 -7.51 -21.18
CA HIS A 254 3.57 -6.91 -22.51
C HIS A 254 4.23 -5.53 -22.42
#